data_AF-A0A7U4XWE9-F1
#
_entry.id   AF-A0A7U4XWE9-F1
#
_cell.length_a   1.000
_cell.length_b   1.000
_cell.length_c   1.000
_cell.angle_alpha   90.00
_cell.angle_beta   90.00
_cell.angle_gamma   90.00
#
_symmetry.space_group_name_H-M   'P 1'
#
loop_
_entity.id
_entity.type
_entity.pdbx_description
1 polymer ?
#
loop_
_entity_poly.entity_id
_entity_poly.type
_entity_poly.pdbx_seq_one_letter_code
_entity_poly.pdbx_strand_id
1 'polypeptide(L)'
;MAENHNGLKLYFVGSGEVSKGNTTDDWDGFSKTLVAATSRRNALVVAKLYDQNKAWPATLEWEDQPITIVSFKDPNTGLYL
;
A
#
# COMPACT_ATOMS: atom_id res chain seq x y z
N MET A 1 5.96 -19.36 8.71
CA MET A 1 4.75 -18.52 8.77
C MET A 1 5.03 -17.26 7.96
N ALA A 2 4.18 -16.99 6.96
CA ALA A 2 4.06 -15.77 6.14
C ALA A 2 5.29 -15.25 5.35
N GLU A 3 5.82 -16.04 4.42
CA GLU A 3 6.88 -15.61 3.47
C GLU A 3 6.42 -14.75 2.28
N ASN A 4 5.15 -14.31 2.23
CA ASN A 4 4.62 -13.55 1.08
C ASN A 4 4.72 -12.01 1.20
N HIS A 5 5.21 -11.48 2.32
CA HIS A 5 5.42 -10.02 2.52
C HIS A 5 6.89 -9.61 2.46
N ASN A 6 7.83 -10.53 2.21
CA ASN A 6 9.28 -10.32 2.42
C ASN A 6 9.94 -9.25 1.52
N GLY A 7 9.18 -8.65 0.58
CA GLY A 7 9.62 -7.52 -0.24
C GLY A 7 8.71 -6.29 -0.17
N LEU A 8 7.56 -6.36 0.50
CA LEU A 8 6.61 -5.26 0.59
C LEU A 8 6.96 -4.35 1.75
N LYS A 9 6.90 -3.04 1.49
CA LYS A 9 7.12 -1.99 2.46
C LYS A 9 5.91 -1.08 2.46
N LEU A 10 5.60 -0.54 3.64
CA LEU A 10 4.56 0.45 3.81
C LEU A 10 5.06 1.82 3.38
N TYR A 11 4.22 2.56 2.67
CA TYR A 11 4.46 3.92 2.22
C TYR A 11 3.21 4.76 2.44
N PHE A 12 3.38 5.98 2.92
CA PHE A 12 2.33 6.98 2.87
C PHE A 12 2.45 7.76 1.58
N VAL A 13 1.36 7.82 0.82
CA VAL A 13 1.28 8.62 -0.40
C VAL A 13 0.19 9.67 -0.22
N GLY A 14 0.57 10.94 -0.32
CA GLY A 14 -0.33 12.07 -0.13
C GLY A 14 0.27 13.36 -0.68
N SER A 15 -0.54 14.23 -1.27
CA SER A 15 -0.14 15.56 -1.78
C SER A 15 1.13 15.57 -2.66
N GLY A 16 1.37 14.50 -3.42
CA GLY A 16 2.55 14.37 -4.30
C GLY A 16 3.83 13.89 -3.61
N GLU A 17 3.80 13.64 -2.31
CA GLU A 17 4.92 13.13 -1.53
C GLU A 17 4.76 11.65 -1.18
N VAL A 18 5.90 10.96 -1.07
CA VAL A 18 5.97 9.56 -0.64
C VAL A 18 6.89 9.46 0.56
N SER A 19 6.30 9.13 1.69
CA SER A 19 7.01 8.94 2.95
C SER A 19 6.97 7.48 3.37
N LYS A 20 7.87 7.09 4.28
CA LYS A 20 7.84 5.74 4.84
C LYS A 20 6.55 5.57 5.65
N GLY A 21 5.80 4.50 5.34
CA GLY A 21 4.58 4.14 6.02
C GLY A 21 4.84 3.42 7.34
N ASN A 22 3.86 3.46 8.22
CA ASN A 22 3.83 2.67 9.44
C ASN A 22 2.37 2.28 9.77
N THR A 23 2.18 1.40 10.75
CA THR A 23 0.88 0.87 11.16
C THR A 23 0.15 1.74 12.18
N THR A 24 0.84 2.72 12.77
CA THR A 24 0.36 3.54 13.90
C THR A 24 -0.18 4.91 13.48
N ASP A 25 0.29 5.43 12.34
CA ASP A 25 -0.12 6.71 11.80
C ASP A 25 -1.47 6.58 11.10
N ASP A 26 -2.41 7.44 11.48
CA ASP A 26 -3.67 7.59 10.79
C ASP A 26 -3.46 7.94 9.31
N TRP A 27 -4.21 7.24 8.47
CA TRP A 27 -4.36 7.49 7.05
C TRP A 27 -5.86 7.67 6.78
N ASP A 28 -6.21 8.73 6.07
CA ASP A 28 -7.61 9.14 5.88
C ASP A 28 -8.18 8.61 4.56
N GLY A 29 -7.34 7.94 3.74
CA GLY A 29 -7.71 7.44 2.41
C GLY A 29 -7.98 8.53 1.38
N PHE A 30 -7.97 9.81 1.77
CA PHE A 30 -8.21 10.94 0.88
C PHE A 30 -6.94 11.80 0.72
N SER A 31 -6.45 12.38 1.83
CA SER A 31 -5.25 13.22 1.81
C SER A 31 -3.95 12.41 1.97
N LYS A 32 -4.04 11.23 2.57
CA LYS A 32 -2.92 10.35 2.89
C LYS A 32 -3.39 8.91 2.78
N THR A 33 -2.83 8.17 1.84
CA THR A 33 -3.14 6.76 1.59
C THR A 33 -1.98 5.89 2.07
N LEU A 34 -2.28 4.87 2.88
CA LEU A 34 -1.30 3.88 3.27
C LEU A 34 -1.24 2.78 2.21
N VAL A 35 -0.07 2.59 1.63
CA VAL A 35 0.17 1.70 0.48
C VAL A 35 1.24 0.68 0.82
N ALA A 36 0.96 -0.59 0.56
CA ALA A 36 1.98 -1.64 0.58
C ALA A 36 2.53 -1.86 -0.83
N ALA A 37 3.82 -1.62 -1.01
CA ALA A 37 4.48 -1.77 -2.30
C ALA A 37 5.95 -2.23 -2.17
N THR A 38 6.54 -2.73 -3.25
CA THR A 38 7.96 -3.18 -3.22
C THR A 38 8.94 -2.01 -3.24
N SER A 39 8.50 -0.81 -3.65
CA SER A 39 9.33 0.38 -3.78
C SER A 39 8.50 1.67 -3.71
N ARG A 40 9.12 2.81 -3.37
CA ARG A 40 8.46 4.13 -3.35
C ARG A 40 7.77 4.48 -4.66
N ARG A 41 8.42 4.15 -5.79
CA ARG A 41 7.87 4.39 -7.13
C ARG A 41 6.60 3.59 -7.38
N ASN A 42 6.57 2.34 -6.92
CA ASN A 42 5.41 1.48 -7.06
C ASN A 42 4.29 1.93 -6.13
N ALA A 43 4.61 2.41 -4.92
CA ALA A 43 3.62 3.01 -4.03
C ALA A 43 2.84 4.16 -4.69
N LEU A 44 3.52 5.03 -5.45
CA LEU A 44 2.87 6.08 -6.25
C LEU A 44 1.93 5.51 -7.30
N VAL A 45 2.33 4.44 -7.97
CA VAL A 45 1.49 3.77 -8.98
C VAL A 45 0.25 3.18 -8.32
N VAL A 46 0.40 2.49 -7.19
CA VAL A 46 -0.73 1.90 -6.46
C VAL A 46 -1.67 2.97 -5.93
N ALA A 47 -1.14 4.07 -5.36
CA ALA A 47 -1.96 5.20 -4.93
C ALA A 47 -2.72 5.84 -6.10
N LYS A 48 -2.08 5.98 -7.27
CA LYS A 48 -2.74 6.45 -8.49
C LYS A 48 -3.82 5.48 -8.98
N LEU A 49 -3.60 4.17 -8.87
CA LEU A 49 -4.61 3.17 -9.19
C LEU A 49 -5.80 3.24 -8.23
N TYR A 50 -5.56 3.53 -6.95
CA TYR A 50 -6.61 3.74 -5.96
C TYR A 50 -7.44 4.99 -6.26
N ASP A 51 -6.81 6.12 -6.58
CA ASP A 51 -7.49 7.33 -7.05
C ASP A 51 -8.34 7.09 -8.30
N GLN A 52 -7.85 6.22 -9.20
CA GLN A 52 -8.58 5.77 -10.39
C GLN A 52 -9.64 4.69 -10.13
N ASN A 53 -9.92 4.34 -8.87
CA ASN A 53 -10.85 3.26 -8.47
C ASN A 53 -10.49 1.88 -9.04
N LYS A 54 -9.21 1.64 -9.34
CA LYS A 54 -8.66 0.37 -9.85
C LYS A 54 -7.97 -0.48 -8.79
N ALA A 55 -7.59 0.12 -7.68
CA ALA A 55 -7.13 -0.58 -6.48
C ALA A 55 -8.11 -0.30 -5.34
N TRP A 56 -8.19 -1.19 -4.36
CA TRP A 56 -9.09 -1.07 -3.22
C TRP A 56 -8.30 -1.32 -1.93
N PRO A 57 -8.63 -0.61 -0.84
CA PRO A 57 -8.04 -0.87 0.47
C PRO A 57 -8.53 -2.23 0.96
N ALA A 58 -7.60 -3.02 1.49
CA ALA A 58 -7.89 -4.29 2.13
C ALA A 58 -7.32 -4.28 3.54
N THR A 59 -8.07 -4.84 4.48
CA THR A 59 -7.55 -5.09 5.83
C THR A 59 -6.72 -6.35 5.79
N LEU A 60 -5.45 -6.23 6.16
CA LEU A 60 -4.47 -7.29 6.20
C LEU A 60 -3.80 -7.29 7.57
N GLU A 61 -3.42 -8.46 8.06
CA GLU A 61 -2.64 -8.58 9.28
C GLU A 61 -1.17 -8.25 8.99
N TRP A 62 -0.65 -7.24 9.67
CA TRP A 62 0.73 -6.77 9.55
C TRP A 62 1.31 -6.59 10.94
N GLU A 63 2.37 -7.34 11.25
CA GLU A 63 3.00 -7.35 12.59
C GLU A 63 1.96 -7.59 13.72
N ASP A 64 1.13 -8.63 13.55
CA ASP A 64 0.08 -9.04 14.51
C ASP A 64 -1.01 -7.97 14.75
N GLN A 65 -1.11 -6.96 13.88
CA GLN A 65 -2.16 -5.93 13.95
C GLN A 65 -2.95 -5.88 12.64
N PRO A 66 -4.30 -5.78 12.70
CA PRO A 66 -5.10 -5.55 11.52
C PRO A 66 -4.86 -4.11 11.04
N ILE A 67 -4.28 -3.96 9.85
CA ILE A 67 -4.11 -2.66 9.22
C ILE A 67 -4.85 -2.64 7.89
N THR A 68 -5.47 -1.52 7.58
CA THR A 68 -6.10 -1.32 6.28
C THR A 68 -5.09 -0.62 5.37
N ILE A 69 -4.75 -1.29 4.27
CA ILE A 69 -3.73 -0.85 3.33
C ILE A 69 -4.20 -1.03 1.90
N VAL A 70 -3.77 -0.14 1.03
CA VAL A 70 -3.94 -0.30 -0.41
C VAL A 70 -2.76 -1.09 -0.94
N SER A 71 -3.05 -2.20 -1.61
CA SER A 71 -2.05 -2.95 -2.36
C SER A 71 -2.59 -3.23 -3.75
N PHE A 72 -1.70 -3.41 -4.72
CA PHE A 72 -2.09 -3.81 -6.05
C PHE A 72 -1.21 -4.97 -6.50
N LYS A 73 -1.90 -6.05 -6.89
CA LYS A 73 -1.29 -7.21 -7.53
C LYS A 73 -1.59 -7.11 -9.01
N ASP A 74 -0.54 -6.99 -9.82
CA ASP A 74 -0.71 -6.91 -11.26
C ASP A 74 -1.36 -8.20 -11.79
N PRO A 75 -2.49 -8.10 -12.50
CA PRO A 75 -3.24 -9.28 -12.94
C PRO A 75 -2.55 -10.04 -14.08
N ASN A 76 -1.62 -9.40 -14.81
CA ASN A 76 -0.91 -10.02 -15.93
C ASN A 76 0.27 -10.87 -15.46
N THR A 77 0.98 -10.41 -14.44
CA THR A 77 2.20 -11.03 -13.91
C THR A 77 1.97 -11.76 -12.59
N GLY A 78 0.89 -11.46 -11.88
CA GLY A 78 0.62 -11.98 -10.54
C GLY A 78 1.58 -11.45 -9.47
N LEU A 79 2.34 -10.40 -9.75
CA LEU A 79 3.30 -9.80 -8.82
C LEU A 79 2.71 -8.55 -8.16
N TYR A 80 3.11 -8.30 -6.92
CA TYR A 80 2.81 -7.03 -6.27
C TYR A 80 3.71 -5.93 -6.82
N LEU A 81 3.13 -4.75 -7.04
CA LEU A 81 3.88 -3.54 -7.34
C LEU A 81 4.50 -3.01 -6.04
#